data_AF-A0A937U2A5-F1
#
_entry.id   AF-A0A937U2A5-F1
#
_cell.length_a   1.000
_cell.length_b   1.000
_cell.length_c   1.000
_cell.angle_alpha   90.00
_cell.angle_beta   90.00
_cell.angle_gamma   90.00
#
_symmetry.space_group_name_H-M   'P 1'
#
loop_
_entity.id
_entity.type
_entity.pdbx_description
1 polymer ?
#
loop_
_entity_poly.entity_id
_entity_poly.type
_entity_poly.pdbx_seq_one_letter_code
_entity_poly.pdbx_strand_id
1 'polypeptide(L)' 'MRQRPKSLNRIIIAFISYLLWFYLVHAYPVNRLSAFTFLTPLFATLSGAVLLNEPLTLKLSFSLILVSLGIYVVNMK' A
#
# COMPACT_ATOMS: atom_id res chain seq x y z
N MET A 1 -18.38 26.72 22.18
CA MET A 1 -18.24 25.31 22.65
C MET A 1 -16.76 24.94 22.66
N ARG A 2 -16.24 24.54 23.82
CA ARG A 2 -14.81 24.44 24.18
C ARG A 2 -14.13 23.25 23.48
N GLN A 3 -13.21 23.50 22.55
CA GLN A 3 -12.36 22.45 21.98
C GLN A 3 -11.48 21.88 23.09
N ARG A 4 -11.81 20.68 23.59
CA ARG A 4 -10.95 19.98 24.55
C ARG A 4 -9.66 19.54 23.85
N PRO A 5 -8.48 19.72 24.45
CA PRO A 5 -7.22 19.27 23.88
C PRO A 5 -7.16 17.74 23.87
N LYS A 6 -7.70 17.12 22.82
CA LYS A 6 -7.57 15.67 22.53
C LYS A 6 -6.29 15.37 21.74
N SER A 7 -5.26 16.21 21.86
CA SER A 7 -4.00 16.08 21.11
C SER A 7 -3.13 14.93 21.65
N LEU A 8 -3.18 14.65 22.95
CA LEU A 8 -2.28 13.68 23.60
C LEU A 8 -2.48 12.25 23.06
N ASN A 9 -3.72 11.85 22.80
CA ASN A 9 -4.03 10.51 22.29
C ASN A 9 -3.38 10.25 20.92
N ARG A 10 -3.31 11.26 20.05
CA ARG A 10 -2.73 11.10 18.70
C ARG A 10 -1.23 10.86 18.77
N ILE A 11 -0.55 11.51 19.72
CA ILE A 11 0.89 11.37 19.93
C ILE A 11 1.19 9.96 20.45
N ILE A 12 0.40 9.47 21.41
CA ILE A 12 0.54 8.11 21.96
C ILE A 12 0.28 7.06 20.88
N ILE A 13 -0.79 7.22 20.09
CA ILE A 13 -1.13 6.31 18.99
C ILE A 13 -0.03 6.32 17.93
N ALA A 14 0.48 7.49 17.52
CA ALA A 14 1.56 7.59 16.55
C ALA A 14 2.86 6.94 17.07
N PHE A 15 3.19 7.14 18.34
CA PHE A 15 4.37 6.54 18.98
C PHE A 15 4.30 5.02 19.02
N ILE A 16 3.16 4.47 19.47
CA ILE A 16 2.93 3.01 19.49
C ILE A 16 2.96 2.44 18.08
N SER A 17 2.29 3.08 17.11
CA SER A 17 2.31 2.62 15.70
C SER A 17 3.72 2.63 15.11
N TYR A 18 4.54 3.63 15.42
CA TYR A 18 5.94 3.67 14.97
C TYR A 18 6.80 2.58 15.60
N LEU A 19 6.66 2.33 16.90
CA LEU A 19 7.34 1.22 17.59
C LEU A 19 6.95 -0.13 17.02
N LEU A 20 5.65 -0.34 16.81
CA LEU A 20 5.12 -1.57 16.23
C LEU A 20 5.61 -1.75 14.79
N TRP A 21 5.65 -0.67 14.01
CA TRP A 21 6.19 -0.66 12.65
C TRP A 21 7.67 -1.01 12.62
N PHE A 22 8.51 -0.38 13.45
CA PHE A 22 9.93 -0.72 13.54
C PHE A 22 10.15 -2.17 13.96
N TYR A 23 9.36 -2.67 14.91
CA TYR A 23 9.39 -4.09 15.32
C TYR A 23 9.01 -5.03 14.17
N LEU A 24 7.94 -4.72 13.42
CA LEU A 24 7.48 -5.50 12.27
C LEU A 24 8.48 -5.50 11.12
N VAL A 25 9.09 -4.35 10.82
CA VAL A 25 10.16 -4.23 9.82
C VAL A 25 11.37 -5.10 10.17
N HIS A 26 11.64 -5.28 11.46
CA HIS A 26 12.76 -6.09 11.93
C HIS A 26 12.42 -7.59 12.04
N ALA A 27 11.16 -7.93 12.30
CA ALA A 27 10.69 -9.30 12.55
C ALA A 27 10.12 -10.02 11.32
N TYR A 28 9.71 -9.28 10.27
CA TYR A 28 9.20 -9.85 9.03
C TYR A 28 10.02 -9.37 7.83
N PRO A 29 10.35 -10.23 6.85
CA PRO A 29 10.88 -9.79 5.58
C PRO A 29 9.80 -8.95 4.87
N VAL A 30 9.95 -7.63 4.99
CA VAL A 30 9.07 -6.57 4.45
C VAL A 30 8.69 -6.82 2.98
N ASN A 31 9.51 -7.56 2.24
CA ASN A 31 9.27 -7.95 0.85
C ASN A 31 7.90 -8.61 0.59
N ARG A 32 7.34 -9.39 1.51
CA ARG A 32 6.08 -10.11 1.23
C ARG A 32 4.83 -9.24 1.47
N LEU A 33 4.86 -8.35 2.47
CA LEU A 33 3.78 -7.40 2.76
C LEU A 33 3.71 -6.28 1.71
N SER A 34 4.87 -5.79 1.27
CA SER A 34 4.99 -4.81 0.19
C SER A 34 4.43 -5.38 -1.12
N ALA A 35 4.85 -6.58 -1.53
CA ALA A 35 4.38 -7.22 -2.75
C ALA A 35 2.85 -7.38 -2.79
N PHE A 36 2.22 -7.73 -1.66
CA PHE A 36 0.76 -7.86 -1.57
C PHE A 36 0.04 -6.51 -1.73
N THR A 37 0.56 -5.45 -1.09
CA THR A 37 0.01 -4.09 -1.20
C THR A 37 0.12 -3.55 -2.63
N PHE A 38 1.18 -3.94 -3.36
CA PHE A 38 1.37 -3.58 -4.77
C PHE A 38 0.60 -4.47 -5.76
N LEU A 39 0.20 -5.69 -5.36
CA LEU A 39 -0.73 -6.53 -6.13
C LEU A 39 -2.18 -6.03 -6.05
N THR A 40 -2.57 -5.37 -4.96
CA THR A 40 -3.90 -4.76 -4.77
C THR A 40 -4.36 -3.87 -5.93
N PRO A 41 -3.59 -2.86 -6.41
CA PRO A 41 -3.99 -2.06 -7.55
C PRO A 41 -4.10 -2.88 -8.85
N LEU A 42 -3.36 -3.97 -8.97
CA LEU A 42 -3.38 -4.85 -10.14
C LEU A 42 -4.69 -5.66 -10.19
N PHE A 43 -5.07 -6.26 -9.06
CA PHE A 43 -6.37 -6.92 -8.91
C PHE A 43 -7.55 -5.95 -8.98
N ALA A 44 -7.43 -4.76 -8.38
CA ALA A 44 -8.45 -3.71 -8.48
C ALA A 44 -8.66 -3.26 -9.93
N THR A 45 -7.58 -3.09 -10.70
CA THR A 45 -7.67 -2.69 -12.13
C THR A 45 -8.24 -3.81 -12.99
N LEU A 46 -7.77 -5.06 -12.81
CA LEU A 46 -8.30 -6.22 -13.53
C LEU A 46 -9.79 -6.44 -13.21
N SER A 47 -10.16 -6.38 -11.94
CA SER A 47 -11.55 -6.53 -11.52
C SER A 47 -12.39 -5.36 -12.04
N GLY A 48 -11.89 -4.13 -12.03
CA GLY A 48 -12.55 -2.97 -12.64
C GLY A 48 -12.77 -3.15 -14.15
N ALA A 49 -11.75 -3.60 -14.89
CA ALA A 49 -11.87 -3.86 -16.33
C ALA A 49 -12.87 -4.98 -16.65
N VAL A 50 -12.86 -6.07 -15.87
CA VAL A 50 -13.77 -7.21 -16.06
C VAL A 50 -15.20 -6.87 -15.63
N LEU A 51 -15.39 -6.18 -14.50
CA LEU A 51 -16.72 -5.84 -13.96
C LEU A 51 -17.39 -4.68 -14.71
N LEU A 52 -16.64 -3.63 -15.06
CA LEU A 52 -17.20 -2.46 -15.76
C LEU A 52 -17.13 -2.57 -17.29
N ASN A 53 -16.46 -3.58 -17.86
CA ASN A 53 -16.16 -3.66 -19.31
C ASN A 53 -15.51 -2.38 -19.86
N GLU A 54 -14.78 -1.65 -19.01
CA GLU A 54 -14.11 -0.43 -19.42
C GLU A 54 -12.94 -0.76 -20.36
N PRO A 55 -12.79 -0.04 -21.48
CA PRO A 55 -11.67 -0.24 -22.38
C PRO A 55 -10.37 0.02 -21.61
N LEU A 56 -9.53 -1.01 -21.50
CA LEU A 56 -8.20 -0.94 -20.91
C LEU A 56 -7.38 0.09 -21.69
N THR A 57 -7.41 1.32 -21.21
CA THR A 57 -6.74 2.44 -21.85
C THR A 57 -5.24 2.22 -21.78
N LEU A 58 -4.48 2.63 -22.81
CA LEU A 58 -3.02 2.52 -22.83
C LEU A 58 -2.35 3.02 -21.54
N LYS A 59 -2.90 4.07 -20.91
CA LYS A 59 -2.46 4.58 -19.59
C LYS A 59 -2.59 3.56 -18.45
N LEU A 60 -3.67 2.77 -18.40
CA LEU A 60 -3.87 1.73 -17.38
C LEU A 60 -2.86 0.60 -17.56
N SER A 61 -2.68 0.10 -18.79
CA SER A 61 -1.66 -0.92 -19.07
C SER A 61 -0.25 -0.43 -18.73
N PHE A 62 0.08 0.83 -19.05
CA PHE A 62 1.37 1.43 -18.70
C PHE A 62 1.57 1.52 -17.18
N SER A 63 0.52 1.87 -16.45
CA SER A 63 0.54 1.92 -14.97
C SER A 63 0.72 0.53 -14.37
N LEU A 64 0.06 -0.50 -14.91
CA LEU A 64 0.25 -1.89 -14.49
C LEU A 64 1.69 -2.37 -14.70
N ILE A 65 2.27 -2.07 -15.87
CA ILE A 65 3.65 -2.45 -16.19
C ILE A 65 4.61 -1.75 -15.22
N LEU A 66 4.43 -0.45 -14.97
CA LEU A 66 5.27 0.32 -14.06
C LEU A 66 5.19 -0.19 -12.61
N VAL A 67 3.99 -0.52 -12.13
CA VAL A 67 3.80 -1.13 -10.81
C VAL A 67 4.44 -2.51 -10.74
N SER A 68 4.25 -3.35 -11.77
CA SER A 68 4.87 -4.69 -11.84
C SER A 68 6.40 -4.62 -11.83
N LEU A 69 6.97 -3.64 -12.54
CA LEU A 69 8.40 -3.34 -12.53
C LEU A 69 8.87 -2.88 -11.14
N GLY A 70 8.11 -2.01 -10.46
CA GLY A 70 8.39 -1.60 -9.09
C GLY A 70 8.41 -2.77 -8.11
N ILE A 71 7.44 -3.69 -8.23
CA ILE A 71 7.41 -4.94 -7.44
C ILE A 71 8.66 -5.77 -7.72
N TYR A 72 8.98 -5.98 -9.00
CA TYR A 72 10.13 -6.78 -9.40
C TYR A 72 11.44 -6.19 -8.85
N VAL A 73 11.65 -4.88 -8.98
CA VAL A 73 12.87 -4.20 -8.48
C VAL A 73 12.97 -4.26 -6.95
N VAL A 74 11.86 -4.11 -6.23
CA VAL A 74 11.84 -4.21 -4.75
C VAL A 74 12.06 -5.65 -4.30
N ASN A 75 11.45 -6.63 -4.99
CA ASN A 75 11.60 -8.05 -4.68
C ASN A 75 12.97 -8.60 -5.13
N MET A 76 13.65 -7.92 -6.04
CA MET A 76 15.01 -8.20 -6.50
C MET A 76 16.06 -7.69 -5.51
N LYS A 77 15.87 -7.97 -4.21
CA LYS A 77 16.88 -8.20 -3.17
C LYS A 77 16.22 -8.60 -1.85
#